data_AF-A0A9N9XT83-F1
#
_entry.id   AF-A0A9N9XT83-F1
#
_cell.length_a   1.000
_cell.length_b   1.000
_cell.length_c   1.000
_cell.angle_alpha   90.00
_cell.angle_beta   90.00
_cell.angle_gamma   90.00
#
_symmetry.space_group_name_H-M   'P 1'
#
loop_
_entity.id
_entity.type
_entity.pdbx_description
1 polymer ?
#
loop_
_entity_poly.entity_id
_entity_poly.type
_entity_poly.pdbx_seq_one_letter_code
_entity_poly.pdbx_strand_id
1 'polypeptide(L)'
;MYKLLRYGRWNNLNQIQRVIKRDFTNTSVLLKNEPTEDEGPIKYSQSPAVKYKAKDSRIGDSDNRLWYEPYVIIASLSAFLIYFTVLREENDIDVDLSRSLYSRIDGMEEFQLRQLLQYNLKNGIETDSITRRLKQLEDEKKASDEP
;
A
#
# COMPACT_ATOMS: atom_id res chain seq x y z
N MET A 1 6.40 18.73 61.33
CA MET A 1 7.46 19.16 60.38
C MET A 1 7.18 18.46 59.05
N TYR A 2 6.46 19.13 58.15
CA TYR A 2 5.93 18.54 56.92
C TYR A 2 7.00 18.49 55.82
N LYS A 3 7.30 17.30 55.29
CA LYS A 3 8.20 17.11 54.15
C LYS A 3 7.37 17.05 52.87
N LEU A 4 7.09 18.22 52.30
CA LEU A 4 6.75 18.39 50.89
C LEU A 4 8.03 18.21 50.08
N LEU A 5 8.02 17.37 49.04
CA LEU A 5 8.92 17.34 47.87
C LEU A 5 8.57 16.06 47.08
N ARG A 6 8.39 16.00 45.76
CA ARG A 6 8.16 16.97 44.69
C ARG A 6 7.74 16.07 43.51
N TYR A 7 6.60 16.33 42.89
CA TYR A 7 6.07 15.55 41.76
C TYR A 7 7.09 15.52 40.60
N GLY A 8 7.43 14.32 40.13
CA GLY A 8 8.20 14.10 38.91
C GLY A 8 7.33 14.38 37.69
N ARG A 9 7.54 15.54 37.07
CA ARG A 9 6.86 16.02 35.87
C ARG A 9 7.33 15.21 34.65
N TRP A 10 6.44 14.39 34.10
CA TRP A 10 6.58 13.82 32.76
C TRP A 10 6.48 14.97 31.75
N ASN A 11 7.43 15.05 30.81
CA ASN A 11 7.29 15.75 29.52
C ASN A 11 8.55 15.48 28.67
N ASN A 12 8.49 14.48 27.80
CA ASN A 12 9.38 14.36 26.65
C ASN A 12 8.52 14.45 25.38
N LEU A 13 8.12 15.68 25.06
CA LEU A 13 7.65 16.06 23.73
C LEU A 13 8.87 16.50 22.94
N ASN A 14 9.46 15.57 22.19
CA ASN A 14 10.55 15.86 21.28
C ASN A 14 10.08 16.90 20.25
N GLN A 15 10.76 18.05 20.29
CA GLN A 15 10.59 19.17 19.39
C GLN A 15 10.97 18.75 17.97
N ILE A 16 9.98 18.55 17.10
CA ILE A 16 10.19 18.54 15.66
C ILE A 16 9.88 19.95 15.16
N GLN A 17 10.92 20.79 15.12
CA GLN A 17 10.96 21.92 14.20
C GLN A 17 12.28 21.86 13.43
N ARG A 18 12.26 21.18 12.28
CA ARG A 18 13.31 21.33 11.26
C ARG A 18 13.15 22.71 10.64
N VAL A 19 13.84 23.69 11.20
CA VAL A 19 14.04 24.98 10.54
C VAL A 19 15.03 24.76 9.41
N ILE A 20 14.54 24.60 8.18
CA ILE A 20 15.36 24.67 6.97
C ILE A 20 15.71 26.15 6.77
N LYS A 21 16.84 26.60 7.31
CA LYS A 21 17.46 27.85 6.87
C LYS A 21 18.09 27.58 5.50
N ARG A 22 17.39 27.95 4.43
CA ARG A 22 17.98 28.06 3.09
C ARG A 22 18.64 29.42 3.01
N ASP A 23 19.93 29.46 3.30
CA ASP A 23 20.74 30.64 2.98
C ASP A 23 20.94 30.67 1.46
N PHE A 24 20.13 31.48 0.77
CA PHE A 24 20.27 31.73 -0.66
C PHE A 24 21.38 32.78 -0.84
N THR A 25 22.64 32.37 -0.75
CA THR A 25 23.76 33.25 -1.07
C THR A 25 23.92 33.31 -2.60
N ASN A 26 23.44 34.41 -3.20
CA ASN A 26 23.78 34.78 -4.57
C ASN A 26 25.28 35.09 -4.64
N THR A 27 26.09 34.08 -4.92
CA THR A 27 27.52 34.27 -5.17
C THR A 27 27.65 34.71 -6.62
N SER A 28 27.70 36.02 -6.87
CA SER A 28 28.09 36.54 -8.17
C SER A 28 29.57 36.23 -8.37
N VAL A 29 29.84 35.19 -9.15
CA VAL A 29 31.19 34.80 -9.57
C VAL A 29 31.81 35.99 -10.31
N LEU A 30 32.79 36.61 -9.66
CA LEU A 30 33.68 37.60 -10.26
C LEU A 30 34.53 36.89 -11.32
N LEU A 31 34.10 36.93 -12.57
CA LEU A 31 34.92 36.53 -13.70
C LEU A 31 36.05 37.54 -13.86
N LYS A 32 37.30 37.09 -13.69
CA LYS A 32 38.45 37.87 -14.13
C LYS A 32 39.41 37.05 -14.98
N ASN A 33 39.54 37.55 -16.21
CA ASN A 33 40.65 37.48 -17.17
C ASN A 33 40.44 36.55 -18.38
N GLU A 34 39.93 37.16 -19.46
CA GLU A 34 40.34 36.94 -20.87
C GLU A 34 41.88 36.95 -21.01
N PRO A 35 42.51 36.29 -22.02
CA PRO A 35 42.05 36.29 -23.42
C PRO A 35 42.20 34.95 -24.16
N THR A 36 41.24 34.64 -25.04
CA THR A 36 41.51 34.25 -26.43
C THR A 36 40.19 34.30 -27.18
N GLU A 37 40.09 35.19 -28.16
CA GLU A 37 39.14 35.06 -29.26
C GLU A 37 39.44 33.75 -30.00
N ASP A 38 38.89 32.65 -29.49
CA ASP A 38 38.78 31.41 -30.24
C ASP A 38 37.54 31.60 -31.13
N GLU A 39 37.73 32.07 -32.37
CA GLU A 39 36.69 32.21 -33.42
C GLU A 39 36.09 30.84 -33.85
N GLY A 40 36.27 29.81 -33.03
CA GLY A 40 35.71 28.48 -33.20
C GLY A 40 34.38 28.30 -32.44
N PRO A 41 33.58 27.29 -32.79
CA PRO A 41 32.37 26.97 -32.05
C PRO A 41 32.69 26.62 -30.59
N ILE A 42 31.94 27.23 -29.67
CA ILE A 42 32.02 26.97 -28.22
C ILE A 42 31.88 25.46 -27.96
N LYS A 43 32.88 24.85 -27.33
CA LYS A 43 32.93 23.41 -27.05
C LYS A 43 32.13 23.07 -25.78
N TYR A 44 30.84 22.73 -25.95
CA TYR A 44 29.95 22.36 -24.83
C TYR A 44 30.27 20.99 -24.19
N SER A 45 31.06 20.15 -24.86
CA SER A 45 31.35 18.77 -24.42
C SER A 45 32.39 18.64 -23.31
N GLN A 46 32.98 19.74 -22.84
CA GLN A 46 34.03 19.72 -21.82
C GLN A 46 33.52 19.95 -20.39
N SER A 47 32.23 20.24 -20.21
CA SER A 47 31.69 20.50 -18.88
C SER A 47 31.64 19.22 -18.03
N PRO A 48 31.83 19.31 -16.69
CA PRO A 48 31.64 18.16 -15.78
C PRO A 48 30.25 17.51 -15.88
N ALA A 49 29.25 18.28 -16.32
CA ALA A 49 27.88 17.81 -16.53
C ALA A 49 27.77 16.77 -17.66
N VAL A 50 28.71 16.72 -18.60
CA VAL A 50 28.73 15.71 -19.69
C VAL A 50 29.00 14.30 -19.15
N LYS A 51 29.68 14.18 -18.00
CA LYS A 51 29.93 12.89 -17.35
C LYS A 51 28.70 12.35 -16.63
N TYR A 52 27.71 13.21 -16.34
CA TYR A 52 26.52 12.85 -15.59
C TYR A 52 25.54 12.13 -16.51
N LYS A 53 25.23 10.87 -16.21
CA LYS A 53 24.34 10.06 -17.05
C LYS A 53 22.90 10.31 -16.62
N ALA A 54 21.96 10.34 -17.57
CA ALA A 54 20.53 10.49 -17.27
C ALA A 54 19.99 9.39 -16.32
N LYS A 55 20.65 8.23 -16.26
CA LYS A 55 20.33 7.16 -15.30
C LYS A 55 20.54 7.61 -13.84
N ASP A 56 21.54 8.45 -13.58
CA ASP A 56 21.95 8.87 -12.24
C ASP A 56 20.90 9.81 -11.61
N SER A 57 20.14 10.56 -12.43
CA SER A 57 19.01 11.37 -11.96
C SER A 57 17.75 10.57 -11.68
N ARG A 58 17.53 9.49 -12.43
CA ARG A 58 16.30 8.68 -12.33
C ARG A 58 16.32 7.71 -11.18
N ILE A 59 17.48 7.12 -10.90
CA ILE A 59 17.64 6.02 -9.94
C ILE A 59 18.15 6.53 -8.59
N GLY A 60 18.77 7.72 -8.56
CA GLY A 60 19.56 8.15 -7.41
C GLY A 60 20.87 7.36 -7.31
N ASP A 61 21.66 7.64 -6.28
CA ASP A 61 22.95 6.99 -6.06
C ASP A 61 22.76 5.51 -5.65
N SER A 62 22.80 4.63 -6.65
CA SER A 62 22.66 3.18 -6.44
C SER A 62 23.91 2.52 -5.85
N ASP A 63 25.06 3.19 -5.94
CA ASP A 63 26.36 2.58 -5.58
C ASP A 63 26.58 2.56 -4.07
N ASN A 64 25.81 3.36 -3.30
CA ASN A 64 25.90 3.45 -1.84
C ASN A 64 24.89 2.59 -1.07
N ARG A 65 24.24 1.61 -1.70
CA ARG A 65 23.32 0.71 -0.99
C ARG A 65 24.03 -0.46 -0.33
N LEU A 66 23.62 -0.77 0.90
CA LEU A 66 24.14 -1.89 1.67
C LEU A 66 23.55 -3.20 1.13
N TRP A 67 24.39 -4.21 0.93
CA TRP A 67 23.97 -5.51 0.40
C TRP A 67 22.94 -6.24 1.28
N TYR A 68 22.92 -5.95 2.59
CA TYR A 68 22.00 -6.57 3.55
C TYR A 68 20.66 -5.83 3.70
N GLU A 69 20.50 -4.64 3.11
CA GLU A 69 19.29 -3.82 3.21
C GLU A 69 18.00 -4.59 2.85
N PRO A 70 17.90 -5.29 1.69
CA PRO A 70 16.69 -6.04 1.36
C PRO A 70 16.45 -7.23 2.29
N TYR A 71 17.51 -7.85 2.81
CA TYR A 71 17.40 -9.02 3.68
C TYR A 71 16.84 -8.67 5.05
N VAL A 72 17.21 -7.51 5.61
CA VAL A 72 16.65 -7.03 6.89
C VAL A 72 15.15 -6.72 6.74
N ILE A 73 14.75 -6.11 5.62
CA ILE A 73 13.35 -5.84 5.30
C ILE A 73 12.58 -7.16 5.18
N ILE A 74 13.08 -8.11 4.40
CA ILE A 74 12.44 -9.42 4.25
C ILE A 74 12.37 -10.16 5.59
N ALA A 75 13.42 -10.12 6.40
CA ALA A 75 13.45 -10.78 7.70
C ALA A 75 12.40 -10.19 8.66
N SER A 76 12.28 -8.87 8.74
CA SER A 76 11.27 -8.21 9.58
C SER A 76 9.84 -8.48 9.11
N LEU A 77 9.59 -8.43 7.79
CA LEU A 77 8.29 -8.79 7.22
C LEU A 77 7.96 -10.27 7.45
N SER A 78 8.95 -11.16 7.30
CA SER A 78 8.76 -12.60 7.51
C SER A 78 8.45 -12.90 8.97
N ALA A 79 9.18 -12.30 9.92
CA ALA A 79 8.89 -12.45 11.34
C ALA A 79 7.48 -11.95 11.69
N PHE A 80 7.07 -10.81 11.13
CA PHE A 80 5.71 -10.29 11.29
C PHE A 80 4.67 -11.27 10.71
N LEU A 81 4.87 -11.76 9.49
CA LEU A 81 3.94 -12.69 8.86
C LEU A 81 3.85 -14.02 9.61
N ILE A 82 4.97 -14.61 9.99
CA ILE A 82 5.00 -15.86 10.78
C ILE A 82 4.22 -15.70 12.09
N TYR A 83 4.37 -14.55 12.76
CA TYR A 83 3.59 -14.24 13.95
C TYR A 83 2.08 -14.19 13.64
N PHE A 84 1.66 -13.49 12.57
CA PHE A 84 0.25 -13.31 12.25
C PHE A 84 -0.43 -14.54 11.63
N THR A 85 0.29 -15.35 10.85
CA THR A 85 -0.30 -16.45 10.07
C THR A 85 -0.10 -17.82 10.71
N VAL A 86 0.87 -17.99 11.62
CA VAL A 86 1.20 -19.31 12.19
C VAL A 86 1.18 -19.32 13.72
N LEU A 87 1.83 -18.35 14.37
CA LEU A 87 2.02 -18.40 15.84
C LEU A 87 0.85 -17.81 16.63
N ARG A 88 0.05 -16.93 16.04
CA ARG A 88 -1.18 -16.43 16.66
C ARG A 88 -2.21 -17.56 16.67
N GLU A 89 -2.85 -17.79 17.82
CA GLU A 89 -3.96 -18.73 17.95
C GLU A 89 -5.00 -18.50 16.84
N GLU A 90 -5.61 -19.60 16.37
CA GLU A 90 -6.58 -19.62 15.27
C GLU A 90 -7.60 -18.51 15.48
N ASN A 91 -7.59 -17.52 14.59
CA ASN A 91 -8.48 -16.38 14.72
C ASN A 91 -9.90 -16.88 14.38
N ASP A 92 -10.93 -16.52 15.14
CA ASP A 92 -12.33 -16.90 14.85
C ASP A 92 -12.72 -16.58 13.38
N ILE A 93 -12.08 -15.56 12.80
CA ILE A 93 -12.22 -15.14 11.40
C ILE A 93 -11.74 -16.20 10.40
N ASP A 94 -10.67 -16.94 10.73
CA ASP A 94 -10.13 -18.01 9.87
C ASP A 94 -11.09 -19.21 9.85
N VAL A 95 -11.67 -19.56 11.00
CA VAL A 95 -12.74 -20.56 11.09
C VAL A 95 -13.97 -20.11 10.30
N ASP A 96 -14.37 -18.85 10.43
CA ASP A 96 -15.48 -18.31 9.65
C ASP A 96 -15.20 -18.28 8.15
N LEU A 97 -13.94 -18.11 7.71
CA LEU A 97 -13.54 -18.13 6.30
C LEU A 97 -13.69 -19.52 5.66
N SER A 98 -13.67 -20.59 6.46
CA SER A 98 -13.97 -21.95 5.99
C SER A 98 -15.45 -22.16 5.64
N ARG A 99 -16.35 -21.30 6.14
CA ARG A 99 -17.79 -21.36 5.81
C ARG A 99 -18.02 -20.84 4.40
N SER A 100 -18.95 -21.48 3.68
CA SER A 100 -19.32 -21.03 2.34
C SER A 100 -19.92 -19.62 2.36
N LEU A 101 -19.65 -18.81 1.33
CA LEU A 101 -20.22 -17.45 1.22
C LEU A 101 -21.76 -17.47 1.24
N TYR A 102 -22.37 -18.53 0.70
CA TYR A 102 -23.81 -18.74 0.70
C TYR A 102 -24.39 -18.88 2.11
N SER A 103 -23.66 -19.54 3.03
CA SER A 103 -24.06 -19.65 4.43
C SER A 103 -23.80 -18.39 5.26
N ARG A 104 -23.02 -17.43 4.75
CA ARG A 104 -22.66 -16.21 5.47
C ARG A 104 -23.62 -15.06 5.18
N ILE A 105 -24.14 -14.98 3.96
CA ILE A 105 -25.01 -13.88 3.52
C ILE A 105 -26.36 -14.48 3.12
N ASP A 106 -27.34 -14.27 4.00
CA ASP A 106 -28.71 -14.69 3.77
C ASP A 106 -29.24 -14.10 2.44
N GLY A 107 -29.82 -14.96 1.61
CA GLY A 107 -30.39 -14.56 0.32
C GLY A 107 -29.39 -14.40 -0.83
N MET A 108 -28.10 -14.66 -0.64
CA MET A 108 -27.11 -14.60 -1.73
C MET A 108 -27.41 -15.62 -2.84
N GLU A 109 -27.74 -16.86 -2.46
CA GLU A 109 -28.07 -17.93 -3.41
C GLU A 109 -29.26 -17.52 -4.30
N GLU A 110 -30.32 -16.99 -3.68
CA GLU A 110 -31.51 -16.49 -4.37
C GLU A 110 -31.17 -15.39 -5.39
N PHE A 111 -30.35 -14.41 -4.97
CA PHE A 111 -29.94 -13.31 -5.85
C PHE A 111 -29.16 -13.81 -7.07
N GLN A 112 -28.19 -14.71 -6.87
CA GLN A 112 -27.40 -15.27 -7.96
C GLN A 112 -28.25 -16.11 -8.92
N LEU A 113 -29.17 -16.93 -8.39
CA LEU A 113 -30.09 -17.72 -9.21
C LEU A 113 -31.03 -16.83 -10.03
N ARG A 114 -31.53 -15.72 -9.48
CA ARG A 114 -32.34 -14.75 -10.22
C ARG A 114 -31.55 -14.09 -11.35
N GLN A 115 -30.31 -13.69 -11.08
CA GLN A 115 -29.44 -13.09 -12.10
C GLN A 115 -29.11 -14.10 -13.21
N LEU A 116 -28.80 -15.34 -12.83
CA LEU A 116 -28.52 -16.43 -13.76
C LEU A 116 -29.74 -16.77 -14.61
N LEU A 117 -30.93 -16.81 -14.01
CA LEU A 117 -32.19 -17.01 -14.73
C LEU A 117 -32.41 -15.91 -15.78
N GLN A 118 -32.22 -14.64 -15.41
CA GLN A 118 -32.34 -13.54 -16.35
C GLN A 118 -31.33 -13.64 -17.51
N TYR A 119 -30.10 -14.06 -17.22
CA TYR A 119 -29.08 -14.28 -18.24
C TYR A 119 -29.42 -15.46 -19.16
N ASN A 120 -29.83 -16.60 -18.61
CA ASN A 120 -30.16 -17.79 -19.40
C ASN A 120 -31.37 -17.56 -20.30
N LEU A 121 -32.40 -16.86 -19.82
CA LEU A 121 -33.56 -16.47 -20.64
C LEU A 121 -33.15 -15.61 -21.83
N LYS A 122 -32.22 -14.67 -21.64
CA LYS A 122 -31.74 -13.80 -22.73
C LYS A 122 -30.93 -14.58 -23.78
N ASN A 123 -30.23 -15.63 -23.37
CA ASN A 123 -29.36 -16.42 -24.23
C ASN A 123 -30.00 -17.72 -24.74
N GLY A 124 -31.27 -17.98 -24.40
CA GLY A 124 -31.97 -19.21 -24.81
C GLY A 124 -31.40 -20.49 -24.18
N ILE A 125 -30.74 -20.37 -23.02
CA ILE A 125 -30.16 -21.48 -22.28
C ILE A 125 -31.25 -22.08 -21.37
N GLU A 126 -31.23 -23.39 -21.16
CA GLU A 126 -32.17 -24.09 -20.27
C GLU A 126 -32.19 -23.49 -18.85
N THR A 127 -33.40 -23.34 -18.28
CA THR A 127 -33.63 -22.69 -16.98
C THR A 127 -34.35 -23.58 -15.95
N ASP A 128 -34.67 -24.83 -16.30
CA ASP A 128 -35.55 -25.71 -15.53
C ASP A 128 -35.00 -26.10 -14.15
N SER A 129 -33.68 -26.26 -14.04
CA SER A 129 -32.99 -26.52 -12.77
C SER A 129 -32.99 -25.30 -11.85
N ILE A 130 -32.84 -24.10 -12.43
CA ILE A 130 -32.75 -22.83 -11.71
C ILE A 130 -34.11 -22.45 -11.13
N THR A 131 -35.18 -22.58 -11.92
CA THR A 131 -36.55 -22.28 -11.48
C THR A 131 -36.99 -23.21 -10.36
N ARG A 132 -36.66 -24.51 -10.46
CA ARG A 132 -36.96 -25.50 -9.43
C ARG A 132 -36.26 -25.16 -8.11
N ARG A 133 -34.98 -24.78 -8.14
CA ARG A 133 -34.24 -24.40 -6.93
C ARG A 133 -34.75 -23.09 -6.32
N LEU A 134 -35.06 -22.10 -7.14
CA LEU A 134 -35.65 -20.83 -6.67
C LEU A 134 -36.96 -21.07 -5.91
N LYS A 135 -37.81 -21.95 -6.44
CA LYS A 135 -39.07 -22.33 -5.80
C LYS A 135 -38.87 -23.00 -4.44
N GLN A 136 -37.89 -23.91 -4.33
CA GLN A 136 -37.55 -24.54 -3.05
C GLN A 136 -37.15 -23.50 -2.00
N LEU A 137 -36.30 -22.53 -2.36
CA LEU A 137 -35.87 -21.47 -1.46
C LEU A 137 -37.04 -20.57 -1.01
N GLU A 138 -37.99 -20.27 -1.90
CA GLU A 138 -39.21 -19.51 -1.56
C GLU A 138 -40.11 -20.27 -0.59
N ASP A 139 -40.24 -21.58 -0.75
CA ASP A 139 -41.04 -22.43 0.14
C ASP A 139 -40.37 -22.59 1.52
N GLU A 140 -39.04 -22.74 1.56
CA GLU A 140 -38.24 -22.75 2.81
C GLU A 140 -38.40 -21.43 3.59
N LYS A 141 -38.40 -20.28 2.89
CA LYS A 141 -38.58 -18.97 3.51
C LYS A 141 -39.99 -18.76 4.09
N LYS A 142 -41.03 -19.21 3.36
CA LYS A 142 -42.41 -19.17 3.87
C LYS A 142 -42.58 -20.03 5.11
N ALA A 143 -41.97 -21.22 5.13
CA ALA A 143 -42.02 -22.12 6.28
C ALA A 143 -41.29 -21.55 7.51
N SER A 144 -40.23 -20.74 7.33
CA SER A 144 -39.56 -20.06 8.45
C SER A 144 -40.31 -18.82 8.96
N ASP A 145 -41.15 -18.22 8.12
CA ASP A 145 -41.95 -17.03 8.46
C ASP A 145 -43.30 -17.38 9.13
N GLU A 146 -43.73 -18.66 9.07
CA GLU A 146 -44.88 -19.18 9.82
C GLU A 146 -44.45 -19.61 11.24
N PRO A 147 -45.02 -19.03 12.32
CA PRO A 147 -44.63 -19.29 13.71
C PRO A 147 -45.12 -20.63 14.27
#